data_AF-A0A382LM97-F1
#
_entry.id   AF-A0A382LM97-F1
#
_cell.length_a   1.000
_cell.length_b   1.000
_cell.length_c   1.000
_cell.angle_alpha   90.00
_cell.angle_beta   90.00
_cell.angle_gamma   90.00
#
_symmetry.space_group_name_H-M   'P 1'
#
loop_
_entity.id
_entity.type
_entity.pdbx_description
1 polymer ?
#
loop_
_entity_poly.entity_id
_entity_poly.type
_entity_poly.pdbx_seq_one_letter_code
_entity_poly.pdbx_strand_id
1 'polypeptide(L)'
;SLSASSPAIDAGNPFALYNDSDGTRNDMGANGGSRFVIYTGVNDNNVKYDMTDLSFGYVGVGNQEFLDISLVNMGNENIFLNDFSSTDSQFFVTGLSDGQSSFPLDIPRLIPSNRQDILRIRLNYLPNTSGVDSANVVLTTSSEYLSQFTISGNGTALAIPTGDINVPADAPTIQAAIDIASSGKTIVVAPGEYFENIIAKSDISLTSSGGPLQTIINGNNDGVVIEGHNNPTRNFTLDGFTITGGNGAYYEHGSSAMYLENGSTLRNLIITGNTGWGNVSQFHPRGTLIENVAIFDNVNSGTLNSNAAVYIYGDGNDGEYTILKNVTIAGNDGMYGISYHGISNEHDLNIINSCIWGNEQQDETAQIVFGHGSNSPAYTINVKHSLIEGGAGAISYS
;
A
#
# COMPACT_ATOMS: atom_id res chain seq x y z
N SER A 1 -37.02 7.59 -29.13
CA SER A 1 -37.46 6.27 -28.65
C SER A 1 -36.76 5.21 -29.46
N LEU A 2 -36.23 4.17 -28.79
CA LEU A 2 -35.70 2.99 -29.48
C LEU A 2 -36.84 2.23 -30.18
N SER A 3 -36.51 1.46 -31.21
CA SER A 3 -37.48 0.54 -31.81
C SER A 3 -37.76 -0.60 -30.85
N ALA A 4 -38.98 -1.16 -30.86
CA ALA A 4 -39.42 -2.20 -29.91
C ALA A 4 -38.61 -3.51 -29.94
N SER A 5 -37.72 -3.69 -30.93
CA SER A 5 -36.82 -4.83 -31.06
C SER A 5 -35.34 -4.42 -30.96
N SER A 6 -35.06 -3.23 -30.44
CA SER A 6 -33.71 -2.72 -30.34
C SER A 6 -32.92 -3.55 -29.32
N PRO A 7 -31.71 -4.04 -29.66
CA PRO A 7 -30.85 -4.75 -28.72
C PRO A 7 -30.29 -3.81 -27.63
N ALA A 8 -30.52 -2.51 -27.76
CA ALA A 8 -30.16 -1.51 -26.76
C ALA A 8 -31.23 -1.33 -25.67
N ILE A 9 -32.39 -1.99 -25.76
CA ILE A 9 -33.41 -1.95 -24.70
C ILE A 9 -32.93 -2.75 -23.49
N ASP A 10 -33.06 -2.17 -22.30
CA ASP A 10 -32.69 -2.78 -21.01
C ASP A 10 -31.24 -3.32 -20.95
N ALA A 11 -30.35 -2.78 -21.78
CA ALA A 11 -28.96 -3.25 -21.96
C ALA A 11 -27.92 -2.40 -21.23
N GLY A 12 -28.34 -1.38 -20.46
CA GLY A 12 -27.52 -0.39 -19.77
C GLY A 12 -26.83 -0.91 -18.51
N ASN A 13 -26.62 -0.10 -17.48
CA ASN A 13 -25.93 -0.57 -16.26
C ASN A 13 -26.89 -1.45 -15.43
N PRO A 14 -26.48 -2.66 -14.97
CA PRO A 14 -27.37 -3.54 -14.20
C PRO A 14 -27.70 -3.02 -12.79
N PHE A 15 -27.01 -1.98 -12.32
CA PHE A 15 -27.25 -1.42 -11.01
C PHE A 15 -28.55 -0.59 -11.00
N ALA A 16 -29.45 -0.91 -10.06
CA ALA A 16 -30.82 -0.36 -9.99
C ALA A 16 -30.89 1.17 -9.89
N LEU A 17 -29.79 1.81 -9.45
CA LEU A 17 -29.59 3.25 -9.48
C LEU A 17 -29.79 3.85 -10.89
N TYR A 18 -29.44 3.09 -11.92
CA TYR A 18 -29.51 3.49 -13.30
C TYR A 18 -30.69 2.88 -14.02
N ASN A 19 -31.73 2.42 -13.31
CA ASN A 19 -32.95 2.00 -13.97
C ASN A 19 -33.70 3.20 -14.57
N ASP A 20 -34.42 2.96 -15.66
CA ASP A 20 -35.30 3.96 -16.27
C ASP A 20 -36.45 4.32 -15.31
N SER A 21 -37.15 5.42 -15.59
CA SER A 21 -38.22 5.93 -14.72
C SER A 21 -39.40 4.96 -14.50
N ASP A 22 -39.53 3.94 -15.34
CA ASP A 22 -40.54 2.87 -15.24
C ASP A 22 -40.03 1.64 -14.45
N GLY A 23 -38.79 1.69 -13.96
CA GLY A 23 -38.17 0.68 -13.11
C GLY A 23 -37.44 -0.44 -13.85
N THR A 24 -37.43 -0.46 -15.19
CA THR A 24 -36.61 -1.41 -15.95
C THR A 24 -35.15 -0.99 -15.97
N ARG A 25 -34.24 -1.93 -16.27
CA ARG A 25 -32.81 -1.59 -16.45
C ARG A 25 -32.72 -0.56 -17.56
N ASN A 26 -31.84 0.44 -17.47
CA ASN A 26 -31.84 1.43 -18.53
C ASN A 26 -31.50 0.87 -19.90
N ASP A 27 -32.03 1.53 -20.92
CA ASP A 27 -31.51 1.43 -22.27
C ASP A 27 -29.99 1.76 -22.33
N MET A 28 -29.29 1.25 -23.34
CA MET A 28 -27.83 1.37 -23.50
C MET A 28 -27.31 2.81 -23.28
N GLY A 29 -26.53 3.00 -22.20
CA GLY A 29 -25.98 4.28 -21.74
C GLY A 29 -25.52 4.19 -20.28
N ALA A 30 -24.69 5.12 -19.82
CA ALA A 30 -24.04 4.99 -18.50
C ALA A 30 -24.93 5.31 -17.29
N ASN A 31 -25.99 6.14 -17.46
CA ASN A 31 -26.64 6.80 -16.31
C ASN A 31 -28.18 6.66 -16.25
N GLY A 32 -28.81 5.90 -17.15
CA GLY A 32 -30.25 5.59 -17.10
C GLY A 32 -31.23 6.74 -16.89
N GLY A 33 -30.88 7.96 -17.33
CA GLY A 33 -31.72 9.14 -17.10
C GLY A 33 -31.72 9.69 -15.67
N SER A 34 -31.08 9.03 -14.69
CA SER A 34 -30.95 9.50 -13.30
C SER A 34 -30.23 10.84 -13.19
N ARG A 35 -29.33 11.14 -14.15
CA ARG A 35 -28.42 12.30 -14.17
C ARG A 35 -27.39 12.28 -13.03
N PHE A 36 -27.19 11.15 -12.37
CA PHE A 36 -26.15 10.97 -11.36
C PHE A 36 -25.06 10.04 -11.86
N VAL A 37 -23.83 10.32 -11.43
CA VAL A 37 -22.73 9.34 -11.44
C VAL A 37 -22.31 9.16 -10.00
N ILE A 38 -22.27 7.90 -9.56
CA ILE A 38 -21.80 7.53 -8.22
C ILE A 38 -20.65 6.56 -8.39
N TYR A 39 -19.55 6.82 -7.69
CA TYR A 39 -18.37 5.96 -7.71
C TYR A 39 -17.57 6.09 -6.42
N THR A 40 -16.75 5.09 -6.14
CA THR A 40 -15.68 5.14 -5.13
C THR A 40 -14.33 5.09 -5.80
N GLY A 41 -13.29 5.58 -5.13
CA GLY A 41 -11.92 5.69 -5.63
C GLY A 41 -11.36 7.10 -5.47
N VAL A 42 -10.04 7.22 -5.51
CA VAL A 42 -9.32 8.49 -5.31
C VAL A 42 -8.49 8.77 -6.56
N ASN A 43 -8.63 9.99 -7.11
CA ASN A 43 -7.79 10.49 -8.22
C ASN A 43 -7.69 9.53 -9.43
N ASP A 44 -8.82 9.02 -9.92
CA ASP A 44 -8.94 8.14 -11.09
C ASP A 44 -8.31 6.74 -10.96
N ASN A 45 -7.75 6.38 -9.81
CA ASN A 45 -7.25 5.03 -9.54
C ASN A 45 -8.32 4.18 -8.83
N ASN A 46 -8.45 2.91 -9.25
CA ASN A 46 -9.38 1.92 -8.69
C ASN A 46 -10.85 2.39 -8.62
N VAL A 47 -11.29 3.17 -9.62
CA VAL A 47 -12.66 3.67 -9.68
C VAL A 47 -13.64 2.50 -9.80
N LYS A 48 -14.51 2.33 -8.81
CA LYS A 48 -15.62 1.37 -8.86
C LYS A 48 -16.95 2.12 -8.96
N TYR A 49 -17.77 1.68 -9.91
CA TYR A 49 -19.15 2.16 -10.11
C TYR A 49 -20.20 1.20 -9.52
N ASP A 50 -19.75 0.02 -9.10
CA ASP A 50 -20.59 -0.93 -8.36
C ASP A 50 -20.56 -0.57 -6.87
N MET A 51 -21.73 -0.22 -6.35
CA MET A 51 -21.92 0.21 -4.97
C MET A 51 -22.57 -0.88 -4.11
N THR A 52 -22.67 -2.12 -4.62
CA THR A 52 -23.36 -3.24 -3.94
C THR A 52 -22.44 -4.15 -3.13
N ASP A 53 -21.12 -3.97 -3.25
CA ASP A 53 -20.12 -4.79 -2.56
C ASP A 53 -18.87 -3.95 -2.18
N LEU A 54 -19.07 -3.00 -1.27
CA LEU A 54 -18.01 -2.17 -0.74
C LEU A 54 -17.37 -2.85 0.48
N SER A 55 -16.26 -3.54 0.25
CA SER A 55 -15.54 -4.24 1.32
C SER A 55 -14.60 -3.32 2.10
N PHE A 56 -14.69 -3.40 3.43
CA PHE A 56 -13.79 -2.79 4.41
C PHE A 56 -12.64 -3.73 4.83
N GLY A 57 -12.62 -4.97 4.33
CA GLY A 57 -11.63 -5.96 4.76
C GLY A 57 -11.75 -6.30 6.26
N TYR A 58 -10.62 -6.36 6.95
CA TYR A 58 -10.56 -6.58 8.40
C TYR A 58 -10.49 -5.27 9.15
N VAL A 59 -11.38 -5.08 10.13
CA VAL A 59 -11.42 -3.88 10.96
C VAL A 59 -11.35 -4.28 12.44
N GLY A 60 -10.52 -3.59 13.20
CA GLY A 60 -10.43 -3.83 14.64
C GLY A 60 -11.69 -3.35 15.36
N VAL A 61 -12.26 -4.16 16.26
CA VAL A 61 -13.41 -3.76 17.07
C VAL A 61 -13.09 -2.45 17.81
N GLY A 62 -13.94 -1.44 17.64
CA GLY A 62 -13.77 -0.10 18.19
C GLY A 62 -12.95 0.87 17.32
N ASN A 63 -12.31 0.40 16.25
CA ASN A 63 -11.69 1.26 15.24
C ASN A 63 -12.73 1.66 14.19
N GLN A 64 -12.60 2.87 13.64
CA GLN A 64 -13.44 3.34 12.54
C GLN A 64 -12.64 3.36 11.24
N GLU A 65 -13.19 2.73 10.20
CA GLU A 65 -12.68 2.83 8.83
C GLU A 65 -13.72 3.48 7.93
N PHE A 66 -13.29 4.00 6.78
CA PHE A 66 -14.18 4.65 5.82
C PHE A 66 -13.80 4.39 4.36
N LEU A 67 -14.81 4.45 3.49
CA LEU A 67 -14.66 4.50 2.04
C LEU A 67 -15.23 5.81 1.51
N ASP A 68 -14.44 6.52 0.70
CA ASP A 68 -14.88 7.75 0.06
C ASP A 68 -15.78 7.42 -1.14
N ILE A 69 -16.95 8.05 -1.16
CA ILE A 69 -17.94 7.94 -2.24
C ILE A 69 -18.12 9.32 -2.87
N SER A 70 -17.98 9.40 -4.19
CA SER A 70 -18.16 10.60 -4.99
C SER A 70 -19.52 10.57 -5.69
N LEU A 71 -20.25 11.67 -5.60
CA LEU A 71 -21.52 11.91 -6.25
C LEU A 71 -21.38 13.09 -7.20
N VAL A 72 -21.71 12.86 -8.47
CA VAL A 72 -21.72 13.88 -9.52
C VAL A 72 -23.14 14.08 -10.00
N ASN A 73 -23.65 15.30 -9.85
CA ASN A 73 -24.97 15.69 -10.35
C ASN A 73 -24.83 16.33 -11.74
N MET A 74 -25.20 15.61 -12.79
CA MET A 74 -25.22 16.11 -14.18
C MET A 74 -26.54 16.80 -14.53
N GLY A 75 -27.39 17.09 -13.54
CA GLY A 75 -28.59 17.88 -13.70
C GLY A 75 -28.31 19.37 -13.92
N ASN A 76 -29.38 20.13 -14.13
CA ASN A 76 -29.30 21.57 -14.40
C ASN A 76 -29.40 22.44 -13.14
N GLU A 77 -29.69 21.84 -11.98
CA GLU A 77 -29.92 22.50 -10.71
C GLU A 77 -29.17 21.76 -9.60
N ASN A 78 -28.79 22.48 -8.54
CA ASN A 78 -28.28 21.84 -7.32
C ASN A 78 -29.39 21.00 -6.69
N ILE A 79 -29.00 19.89 -6.07
CA ILE A 79 -29.92 19.06 -5.29
C ILE A 79 -29.32 18.80 -3.91
N PHE A 80 -30.11 18.22 -3.02
CA PHE A 80 -29.67 17.87 -1.68
C PHE A 80 -29.68 16.37 -1.48
N LEU A 81 -28.65 15.88 -0.82
CA LEU A 81 -28.67 14.59 -0.14
C LEU A 81 -29.29 14.83 1.25
N ASN A 82 -30.51 14.35 1.45
CA ASN A 82 -31.38 14.76 2.56
C ASN A 82 -31.10 14.01 3.86
N ASP A 83 -30.92 12.69 3.78
CA ASP A 83 -30.70 11.82 4.93
C ASP A 83 -30.24 10.42 4.47
N PHE A 84 -29.85 9.58 5.41
CA PHE A 84 -29.59 8.16 5.18
C PHE A 84 -30.29 7.27 6.23
N SER A 85 -30.51 6.02 5.87
CA SER A 85 -30.85 4.96 6.81
C SER A 85 -29.97 3.74 6.55
N SER A 86 -29.64 3.00 7.61
CA SER A 86 -28.80 1.80 7.51
C SER A 86 -29.50 0.61 8.14
N THR A 87 -29.33 -0.58 7.54
CA THR A 87 -29.79 -1.84 8.14
C THR A 87 -28.93 -2.26 9.35
N ASP A 88 -27.74 -1.69 9.49
CA ASP A 88 -26.86 -1.86 10.66
C ASP A 88 -26.25 -0.51 11.04
N SER A 89 -26.49 -0.08 12.29
CA SER A 89 -25.99 1.19 12.84
C SER A 89 -24.47 1.31 12.91
N GLN A 90 -23.72 0.20 12.77
CA GLN A 90 -22.26 0.24 12.64
C GLN A 90 -21.80 0.86 11.32
N PHE A 91 -22.68 0.90 10.31
CA PHE A 91 -22.44 1.55 9.03
C PHE A 91 -23.23 2.85 8.93
N PHE A 92 -22.54 3.96 8.70
CA PHE A 92 -23.16 5.28 8.67
C PHE A 92 -22.46 6.25 7.71
N VAL A 93 -23.18 7.28 7.27
CA VAL A 93 -22.69 8.23 6.27
C VAL A 93 -22.34 9.57 6.91
N THR A 94 -21.20 10.14 6.51
CA THR A 94 -20.81 11.52 6.87
C THR A 94 -20.40 12.30 5.62
N GLY A 95 -20.69 13.61 5.58
CA GLY A 95 -20.23 14.48 4.49
C GLY A 95 -18.74 14.79 4.54
N LEU A 96 -18.12 15.04 3.37
CA LEU A 96 -16.79 15.60 3.22
C LEU A 96 -16.88 16.95 2.50
N SER A 97 -17.16 18.02 3.25
CA SER A 97 -16.99 19.38 2.73
C SER A 97 -16.67 20.36 3.85
N ASP A 98 -16.00 21.45 3.46
CA ASP A 98 -15.55 22.57 4.31
C ASP A 98 -16.69 23.16 5.15
N GLY A 99 -16.99 22.54 6.30
CA GLY A 99 -17.96 23.02 7.29
C GLY A 99 -19.38 22.43 7.23
N GLN A 100 -19.66 21.39 6.43
CA GLN A 100 -20.95 20.69 6.43
C GLN A 100 -20.78 19.22 6.84
N SER A 101 -20.99 18.93 8.12
CA SER A 101 -20.94 17.56 8.66
C SER A 101 -22.32 16.98 8.96
N SER A 102 -23.39 17.72 8.71
CA SER A 102 -24.76 17.34 9.02
C SER A 102 -25.64 17.49 7.78
N PHE A 103 -26.47 16.50 7.54
CA PHE A 103 -27.49 16.53 6.50
C PHE A 103 -28.48 17.69 6.71
N PRO A 104 -29.06 18.27 5.64
CA PRO A 104 -28.86 17.89 4.24
C PRO A 104 -27.53 18.39 3.65
N LEU A 105 -26.92 17.62 2.75
CA LEU A 105 -25.68 17.97 2.06
C LEU A 105 -25.95 18.44 0.62
N ASP A 106 -25.30 19.52 0.18
CA ASP A 106 -25.44 20.05 -1.19
C ASP A 106 -24.71 19.14 -2.19
N ILE A 107 -25.40 18.71 -3.23
CA ILE A 107 -24.80 18.08 -4.41
C ILE A 107 -24.86 19.11 -5.56
N PRO A 108 -23.78 19.86 -5.78
CA PRO A 108 -23.76 20.93 -6.76
C PRO A 108 -23.98 20.35 -8.15
N ARG A 109 -24.69 21.09 -9.01
CA ARG A 109 -24.76 20.74 -10.42
C ARG A 109 -23.36 20.80 -11.04
N LEU A 110 -23.05 19.86 -11.91
CA LEU A 110 -21.78 19.81 -12.63
C LEU A 110 -21.73 20.98 -13.63
N ILE A 111 -20.80 21.90 -13.41
CA ILE A 111 -20.44 22.94 -14.38
C ILE A 111 -19.15 22.46 -15.05
N PRO A 112 -19.15 22.13 -16.37
CA PRO A 112 -18.00 21.53 -17.04
C PRO A 112 -16.68 22.32 -16.94
N SER A 113 -16.76 23.63 -16.70
CA SER A 113 -15.59 24.50 -16.50
C SER A 113 -15.00 24.44 -15.08
N ASN A 114 -15.68 23.80 -14.12
CA ASN A 114 -15.24 23.67 -12.73
C ASN A 114 -15.08 22.18 -12.35
N ARG A 115 -13.84 21.74 -12.10
CA ARG A 115 -13.56 20.34 -11.72
C ARG A 115 -13.88 20.02 -10.25
N GLN A 116 -14.50 20.93 -9.51
CA GLN A 116 -14.81 20.76 -8.08
C GLN A 116 -16.28 20.49 -7.76
N ASP A 117 -17.15 20.36 -8.76
CA ASP A 117 -18.59 20.11 -8.55
C ASP A 117 -18.89 18.63 -8.29
N ILE A 118 -18.27 18.08 -7.24
CA ILE A 118 -18.41 16.68 -6.81
C ILE A 118 -18.69 16.71 -5.30
N LEU A 119 -19.83 16.17 -4.87
CA LEU A 119 -20.02 15.90 -3.45
C LEU A 119 -19.23 14.64 -3.09
N ARG A 120 -18.37 14.73 -2.08
CA ARG A 120 -17.75 13.56 -1.46
C ARG A 120 -18.44 13.27 -0.13
N ILE A 121 -18.74 12.01 0.11
CA ILE A 121 -19.22 11.49 1.39
C ILE A 121 -18.33 10.31 1.81
N ARG A 122 -18.39 9.94 3.08
CA ARG A 122 -17.80 8.71 3.61
C ARG A 122 -18.88 7.74 3.99
N LEU A 123 -18.77 6.51 3.51
CA LEU A 123 -19.38 5.38 4.16
C LEU A 123 -18.41 4.93 5.26
N ASN A 124 -18.83 5.04 6.52
CA ASN A 124 -18.04 4.64 7.68
C ASN A 124 -18.47 3.27 8.17
N TYR A 125 -17.54 2.52 8.73
CA TYR A 125 -17.78 1.29 9.45
C TYR A 125 -17.07 1.34 10.80
N LEU A 126 -17.85 1.24 11.89
CA LEU A 126 -17.37 1.22 13.28
C LEU A 126 -17.93 -0.02 13.99
N PRO A 127 -17.26 -1.18 13.88
CA PRO A 127 -17.71 -2.39 14.54
C PRO A 127 -17.56 -2.29 16.05
N ASN A 128 -18.60 -2.73 16.77
CA ASN A 128 -18.61 -2.83 18.23
C ASN A 128 -18.50 -4.28 18.74
N THR A 129 -18.67 -5.27 17.86
CA THR A 129 -18.49 -6.70 18.15
C THR A 129 -17.70 -7.38 17.05
N SER A 130 -16.94 -8.43 17.39
CA SER A 130 -16.25 -9.25 16.40
C SER A 130 -17.24 -10.10 15.59
N GLY A 131 -17.03 -10.20 14.28
CA GLY A 131 -17.95 -10.93 13.40
C GLY A 131 -17.84 -10.48 11.95
N VAL A 132 -18.64 -11.08 11.08
CA VAL A 132 -18.82 -10.61 9.72
C VAL A 132 -20.07 -9.73 9.71
N ASP A 133 -19.88 -8.47 9.35
CA ASP A 133 -20.94 -7.47 9.34
C ASP A 133 -21.20 -7.00 7.90
N SER A 134 -22.45 -6.67 7.60
CA SER A 134 -22.83 -6.06 6.34
C SER A 134 -24.08 -5.19 6.50
N ALA A 135 -24.17 -4.15 5.68
CA ALA A 135 -25.30 -3.23 5.71
C ALA A 135 -25.68 -2.75 4.32
N ASN A 136 -26.99 -2.58 4.12
CA ASN A 136 -27.52 -1.73 3.07
C ASN A 136 -27.80 -0.35 3.66
N VAL A 137 -27.16 0.67 3.09
CA VAL A 137 -27.33 2.06 3.45
C VAL A 137 -28.11 2.76 2.36
N VAL A 138 -29.34 3.17 2.66
CA VAL A 138 -30.23 3.88 1.74
C VAL A 138 -30.07 5.38 1.95
N LEU A 139 -29.64 6.07 0.91
CA LEU A 139 -29.45 7.51 0.86
C LEU A 139 -30.60 8.15 0.11
N THR A 140 -31.21 9.20 0.68
CA THR A 140 -32.35 9.91 0.09
C THR A 140 -31.93 11.24 -0.49
N THR A 141 -32.43 11.61 -1.66
CA THR A 141 -32.11 12.88 -2.31
C THR A 141 -33.35 13.72 -2.58
N SER A 142 -33.17 15.01 -2.85
CA SER A 142 -34.24 15.93 -3.24
C SER A 142 -34.58 15.84 -4.74
N SER A 143 -33.94 14.97 -5.51
CA SER A 143 -34.18 14.82 -6.95
C SER A 143 -35.41 13.96 -7.24
N GLU A 144 -36.23 14.41 -8.20
CA GLU A 144 -37.32 13.61 -8.77
C GLU A 144 -36.82 12.46 -9.67
N TYR A 145 -35.59 12.56 -10.19
CA TYR A 145 -34.96 11.55 -11.05
C TYR A 145 -34.17 10.50 -10.27
N LEU A 146 -33.89 10.76 -8.99
CA LEU A 146 -33.24 9.83 -8.08
C LEU A 146 -33.64 10.12 -6.64
N SER A 147 -34.84 9.72 -6.24
CA SER A 147 -35.34 9.98 -4.88
C SER A 147 -34.53 9.29 -3.79
N GLN A 148 -33.93 8.14 -4.11
CA GLN A 148 -33.02 7.41 -3.23
C GLN A 148 -32.08 6.49 -4.01
N PHE A 149 -30.97 6.12 -3.39
CA PHE A 149 -30.08 5.06 -3.86
C PHE A 149 -29.50 4.27 -2.69
N THR A 150 -29.06 3.05 -2.94
CA THR A 150 -28.49 2.16 -1.91
C THR A 150 -27.00 1.99 -2.16
N ILE A 151 -26.20 2.04 -1.10
CA ILE A 151 -24.82 1.54 -1.09
C ILE A 151 -24.73 0.41 -0.07
N SER A 152 -23.95 -0.62 -0.37
CA SER A 152 -23.85 -1.81 0.47
C SER A 152 -22.40 -2.00 0.91
N GLY A 153 -22.19 -2.00 2.22
CA GLY A 153 -20.89 -2.20 2.85
C GLY A 153 -20.79 -3.56 3.53
N ASN A 154 -19.60 -4.15 3.55
CA ASN A 154 -19.30 -5.35 4.35
C ASN A 154 -17.89 -5.28 4.95
N GLY A 155 -17.68 -5.97 6.07
CA GLY A 155 -16.37 -6.07 6.70
C GLY A 155 -16.33 -7.20 7.72
N THR A 156 -15.12 -7.60 8.10
CA THR A 156 -14.91 -8.58 9.18
C THR A 156 -14.28 -7.88 10.37
N ALA A 157 -15.03 -7.77 11.46
CA ALA A 157 -14.54 -7.22 12.72
C ALA A 157 -13.73 -8.26 13.50
N LEU A 158 -12.48 -7.91 13.85
CA LEU A 158 -11.63 -8.73 14.71
C LEU A 158 -11.45 -8.06 16.07
N ALA A 159 -11.51 -8.85 17.14
CA ALA A 159 -11.16 -8.34 18.46
C ALA A 159 -9.67 -7.99 18.50
N ILE A 160 -9.32 -6.83 19.06
CA ILE A 160 -7.93 -6.43 19.24
C ILE A 160 -7.48 -6.90 20.64
N PRO A 161 -6.51 -7.83 20.76
CA PRO A 161 -5.96 -8.24 22.05
C PRO A 161 -5.35 -7.05 22.82
N THR A 162 -5.36 -7.12 24.15
CA THR A 162 -4.70 -6.08 24.98
C THR A 162 -3.18 -6.09 24.79
N GLY A 163 -2.58 -7.27 24.62
CA GLY A 163 -1.15 -7.47 24.35
C GLY A 163 -0.82 -7.54 22.86
N ASP A 164 0.10 -8.43 22.51
CA ASP A 164 0.50 -8.69 21.13
C ASP A 164 -0.65 -9.29 20.31
N ILE A 165 -0.64 -9.06 19.00
CA ILE A 165 -1.56 -9.70 18.05
C ILE A 165 -0.84 -10.93 17.48
N ASN A 166 -1.41 -12.11 17.66
CA ASN A 166 -0.79 -13.36 17.20
C ASN A 166 -1.38 -13.78 15.86
N VAL A 167 -0.53 -14.06 14.88
CA VAL A 167 -0.93 -14.60 13.58
C VAL A 167 -0.61 -16.10 13.55
N PRO A 168 -1.57 -17.00 13.24
CA PRO A 168 -2.94 -16.71 12.79
C PRO A 168 -4.02 -16.67 13.89
N ALA A 169 -3.65 -16.75 15.17
CA ALA A 169 -4.59 -17.03 16.27
C ALA A 169 -5.62 -15.90 16.52
N ASP A 170 -5.19 -14.65 16.44
CA ASP A 170 -6.01 -13.45 16.66
C ASP A 170 -6.46 -12.80 15.33
N ALA A 171 -5.64 -12.93 14.27
CA ALA A 171 -5.95 -12.47 12.93
C ALA A 171 -5.49 -13.52 11.90
N PRO A 172 -6.30 -13.82 10.87
CA PRO A 172 -6.05 -14.96 9.98
C PRO A 172 -4.84 -14.79 9.05
N THR A 173 -4.39 -13.55 8.82
CA THR A 173 -3.26 -13.23 7.95
C THR A 173 -2.39 -12.14 8.58
N ILE A 174 -1.18 -11.94 8.06
CA ILE A 174 -0.29 -10.88 8.53
C ILE A 174 -0.89 -9.50 8.23
N GLN A 175 -1.43 -9.30 7.03
CA GLN A 175 -2.05 -8.01 6.68
C GLN A 175 -3.26 -7.71 7.58
N ALA A 176 -4.12 -8.69 7.85
CA ALA A 176 -5.26 -8.52 8.76
C ALA A 176 -4.82 -8.08 10.17
N ALA A 177 -3.68 -8.59 10.67
CA ALA A 177 -3.13 -8.16 11.95
C ALA A 177 -2.64 -6.69 11.90
N ILE A 178 -2.00 -6.28 10.80
CA ILE A 178 -1.53 -4.90 10.59
C ILE A 178 -2.72 -3.92 10.51
N ASP A 179 -3.78 -4.32 9.80
CA ASP A 179 -4.98 -3.50 9.60
C ASP A 179 -5.61 -3.14 10.96
N ILE A 180 -5.78 -4.13 11.85
CA ILE A 180 -6.41 -3.91 13.16
C ILE A 180 -5.45 -3.32 14.22
N ALA A 181 -4.13 -3.36 14.00
CA ALA A 181 -3.14 -2.91 14.96
C ALA A 181 -3.15 -1.39 15.14
N SER A 182 -3.17 -0.92 16.39
CA SER A 182 -2.87 0.47 16.72
C SER A 182 -1.36 0.74 16.69
N SER A 183 -0.96 2.00 16.54
CA SER A 183 0.46 2.41 16.65
C SER A 183 1.10 1.89 17.94
N GLY A 184 2.34 1.41 17.84
CA GLY A 184 3.12 0.83 18.93
C GLY A 184 2.86 -0.65 19.22
N LYS A 185 1.95 -1.32 18.49
CA LYS A 185 1.66 -2.75 18.69
C LYS A 185 2.74 -3.65 18.11
N THR A 186 2.90 -4.80 18.76
CA THR A 186 3.67 -5.93 18.25
C THR A 186 2.73 -6.99 17.69
N ILE A 187 3.07 -7.48 16.50
CA ILE A 187 2.44 -8.60 15.82
C ILE A 187 3.42 -9.77 15.86
N VAL A 188 3.00 -10.88 16.46
CA VAL A 188 3.81 -12.10 16.59
C VAL A 188 3.31 -13.15 15.60
N VAL A 189 4.16 -13.55 14.66
CA VAL A 189 3.80 -14.49 13.60
C VAL A 189 4.33 -15.88 13.94
N ALA A 190 3.44 -16.88 13.93
CA ALA A 190 3.79 -18.28 14.10
C ALA A 190 4.58 -18.81 12.89
N PRO A 191 5.44 -19.83 13.06
CA PRO A 191 6.07 -20.55 11.95
C PRO A 191 5.07 -20.94 10.85
N GLY A 192 5.43 -20.68 9.60
CA GLY A 192 4.59 -20.90 8.43
C GLY A 192 5.10 -20.15 7.20
N GLU A 193 4.54 -20.50 6.04
CA GLU A 193 4.71 -19.74 4.81
C GLU A 193 3.43 -18.98 4.52
N TYR A 194 3.54 -17.66 4.46
CA TYR A 194 2.44 -16.73 4.28
C TYR A 194 2.54 -16.13 2.88
N PHE A 195 1.60 -16.47 2.01
CA PHE A 195 1.51 -15.96 0.65
C PHE A 195 0.77 -14.62 0.65
N GLU A 196 1.50 -13.52 0.88
CA GLU A 196 0.94 -12.19 1.07
C GLU A 196 1.90 -11.11 0.52
N ASN A 197 1.32 -10.02 -0.01
CA ASN A 197 2.02 -8.76 -0.22
C ASN A 197 1.56 -7.79 0.87
N ILE A 198 2.50 -7.37 1.72
CA ILE A 198 2.23 -6.62 2.94
C ILE A 198 2.31 -5.12 2.67
N ILE A 199 1.29 -4.38 3.10
CA ILE A 199 1.33 -2.93 3.22
C ILE A 199 1.76 -2.61 4.66
N ALA A 200 2.98 -2.09 4.80
CA ALA A 200 3.54 -1.72 6.09
C ALA A 200 2.77 -0.54 6.72
N LYS A 201 2.83 -0.46 8.05
CA LYS A 201 2.14 0.56 8.85
C LYS A 201 3.10 1.13 9.88
N SER A 202 3.02 2.44 10.09
CA SER A 202 3.93 3.14 10.99
C SER A 202 3.82 2.65 12.43
N ASP A 203 4.96 2.63 13.11
CA ASP A 203 5.11 2.23 14.52
C ASP A 203 4.61 0.81 14.84
N ILE A 204 4.62 -0.09 13.86
CA ILE A 204 4.31 -1.51 14.06
C ILE A 204 5.59 -2.33 14.13
N SER A 205 5.62 -3.30 15.05
CA SER A 205 6.65 -4.34 15.08
C SER A 205 6.07 -5.67 14.60
N LEU A 206 6.59 -6.18 13.49
CA LEU A 206 6.28 -7.50 12.96
C LEU A 206 7.42 -8.44 13.33
N THR A 207 7.14 -9.45 14.16
CA THR A 207 8.14 -10.35 14.72
C THR A 207 7.74 -11.80 14.55
N SER A 208 8.66 -12.61 14.05
CA SER A 208 8.50 -14.06 13.95
C SER A 208 8.80 -14.74 15.28
N SER A 209 7.95 -15.69 15.68
CA SER A 209 8.18 -16.53 16.87
C SER A 209 9.10 -17.74 16.59
N GLY A 210 9.33 -18.08 15.32
CA GLY A 210 10.19 -19.20 14.89
C GLY A 210 11.53 -18.80 14.28
N GLY A 211 11.76 -17.50 14.06
CA GLY A 211 12.90 -17.01 13.31
C GLY A 211 12.80 -17.23 11.79
N PRO A 212 13.80 -16.76 11.02
CA PRO A 212 13.68 -16.58 9.58
C PRO A 212 13.61 -17.90 8.82
N LEU A 213 14.18 -18.98 9.36
CA LEU A 213 14.15 -20.31 8.73
C LEU A 213 12.78 -21.01 8.83
N GLN A 214 11.87 -20.51 9.64
CA GLN A 214 10.58 -21.15 9.89
C GLN A 214 9.38 -20.26 9.55
N THR A 215 9.60 -18.97 9.33
CA THR A 215 8.54 -17.99 9.06
C THR A 215 8.88 -17.22 7.80
N ILE A 216 8.09 -17.45 6.75
CA ILE A 216 8.38 -17.00 5.38
C ILE A 216 7.21 -16.10 4.94
N ILE A 217 7.53 -14.90 4.46
CA ILE A 217 6.59 -14.05 3.71
C ILE A 217 6.94 -14.20 2.23
N ASN A 218 6.01 -14.73 1.46
CA ASN A 218 6.19 -15.06 0.06
C ASN A 218 5.25 -14.21 -0.80
N GLY A 219 5.81 -13.34 -1.65
CA GLY A 219 5.03 -12.50 -2.57
C GLY A 219 4.40 -13.25 -3.74
N ASN A 220 4.51 -14.58 -3.80
CA ASN A 220 3.90 -15.44 -4.82
C ASN A 220 4.26 -15.06 -6.28
N ASN A 221 5.46 -14.53 -6.49
CA ASN A 221 5.92 -13.96 -7.74
C ASN A 221 4.97 -12.88 -8.28
N ASP A 222 4.50 -12.00 -7.39
CA ASP A 222 3.64 -10.86 -7.71
C ASP A 222 4.01 -9.65 -6.87
N GLY A 223 4.19 -8.50 -7.52
CA GLY A 223 4.52 -7.22 -6.89
C GLY A 223 5.72 -7.25 -5.93
N VAL A 224 5.75 -6.24 -5.05
CA VAL A 224 6.71 -6.12 -3.94
C VAL A 224 6.17 -6.88 -2.72
N VAL A 225 7.03 -7.60 -1.98
CA VAL A 225 6.57 -8.37 -0.81
C VAL A 225 6.17 -7.47 0.36
N ILE A 226 6.92 -6.40 0.63
CA ILE A 226 6.61 -5.43 1.70
C ILE A 226 6.67 -4.00 1.15
N GLU A 227 5.52 -3.33 1.14
CA GLU A 227 5.32 -1.98 0.63
C GLU A 227 5.11 -0.97 1.76
N GLY A 228 6.00 0.02 1.86
CA GLY A 228 5.91 1.11 2.83
C GLY A 228 6.17 2.49 2.23
N HIS A 229 6.24 2.62 0.90
CA HIS A 229 6.50 3.90 0.21
C HIS A 229 5.21 4.61 -0.19
N ASN A 230 4.26 3.92 -0.84
CA ASN A 230 3.02 4.55 -1.32
C ASN A 230 2.20 5.21 -0.19
N ASN A 231 2.25 4.63 1.00
CA ASN A 231 1.83 5.24 2.25
C ASN A 231 3.06 5.34 3.16
N PRO A 232 3.81 6.46 3.12
CA PRO A 232 5.14 6.54 3.71
C PRO A 232 5.17 6.11 5.18
N THR A 233 5.73 4.91 5.38
CA THR A 233 5.73 4.22 6.67
C THR A 233 6.92 4.66 7.51
N ARG A 234 6.72 4.81 8.82
CA ARG A 234 7.79 5.23 9.74
C ARG A 234 7.95 4.25 10.89
N ASN A 235 9.19 4.03 11.34
CA ASN A 235 9.48 3.21 12.52
C ASN A 235 8.92 1.78 12.44
N PHE A 236 8.88 1.19 11.24
CA PHE A 236 8.46 -0.20 11.07
C PHE A 236 9.59 -1.15 11.48
N THR A 237 9.28 -2.12 12.33
CA THR A 237 10.23 -3.16 12.73
C THR A 237 9.86 -4.48 12.09
N LEU A 238 10.83 -5.13 11.44
CA LEU A 238 10.70 -6.47 10.88
C LEU A 238 11.80 -7.36 11.45
N ASP A 239 11.41 -8.42 12.17
CA ASP A 239 12.35 -9.30 12.88
C ASP A 239 12.05 -10.78 12.66
N GLY A 240 13.02 -11.50 12.08
CA GLY A 240 13.00 -12.96 12.07
C GLY A 240 12.26 -13.61 10.91
N PHE A 241 12.26 -13.03 9.71
CA PHE A 241 11.55 -13.55 8.53
C PHE A 241 12.47 -13.92 7.38
N THR A 242 12.08 -14.93 6.60
CA THR A 242 12.49 -15.03 5.21
C THR A 242 11.53 -14.22 4.33
N ILE A 243 12.05 -13.39 3.44
CA ILE A 243 11.31 -12.60 2.45
C ILE A 243 11.67 -13.10 1.04
N THR A 244 10.68 -13.61 0.31
CA THR A 244 10.90 -14.28 -0.98
C THR A 244 9.74 -14.09 -1.94
N GLY A 245 9.93 -14.52 -3.19
CA GLY A 245 8.87 -14.54 -4.19
C GLY A 245 8.36 -13.16 -4.59
N GLY A 246 9.10 -12.08 -4.32
CA GLY A 246 8.78 -10.78 -4.88
C GLY A 246 9.27 -10.65 -6.33
N ASN A 247 8.57 -9.88 -7.16
CA ASN A 247 9.03 -9.57 -8.51
C ASN A 247 8.93 -8.10 -8.94
N GLY A 248 8.34 -7.24 -8.11
CA GLY A 248 8.19 -5.81 -8.39
C GLY A 248 7.37 -5.51 -9.65
N ALA A 249 6.63 -6.48 -10.20
CA ALA A 249 5.78 -6.27 -11.36
C ALA A 249 4.71 -5.22 -11.05
N TYR A 250 4.48 -4.30 -11.99
CA TYR A 250 3.51 -3.19 -11.85
C TYR A 250 3.78 -2.22 -10.70
N TYR A 251 4.95 -2.30 -10.07
CA TYR A 251 5.37 -1.39 -9.02
C TYR A 251 6.31 -0.33 -9.61
N GLU A 252 5.96 0.95 -9.48
CA GLU A 252 6.63 2.07 -10.14
C GLU A 252 8.15 2.13 -9.85
N HIS A 253 8.56 1.66 -8.68
CA HIS A 253 9.95 1.70 -8.23
C HIS A 253 10.70 0.37 -8.42
N GLY A 254 10.03 -0.67 -8.92
CA GLY A 254 10.64 -1.95 -9.32
C GLY A 254 11.23 -2.81 -8.20
N SER A 255 11.08 -2.42 -6.91
CA SER A 255 11.51 -3.23 -5.76
C SER A 255 10.82 -4.58 -5.75
N SER A 256 11.59 -5.66 -5.59
CA SER A 256 11.03 -7.01 -5.49
C SER A 256 10.73 -7.43 -4.05
N ALA A 257 11.67 -7.28 -3.11
CA ALA A 257 11.46 -7.70 -1.73
C ALA A 257 10.76 -6.64 -0.89
N MET A 258 11.33 -5.43 -0.80
CA MET A 258 10.74 -4.41 0.07
C MET A 258 11.09 -2.98 -0.36
N TYR A 259 10.18 -2.05 -0.06
CA TYR A 259 10.43 -0.63 -0.12
C TYR A 259 9.91 0.02 1.16
N LEU A 260 10.83 0.44 2.04
CA LEU A 260 10.49 1.09 3.30
C LEU A 260 11.09 2.49 3.42
N GLU A 261 10.36 3.35 4.11
CA GLU A 261 10.69 4.74 4.39
C GLU A 261 11.45 4.87 5.74
N ASN A 262 11.30 5.99 6.42
CA ASN A 262 12.15 6.41 7.54
C ASN A 262 12.08 5.51 8.80
N GLY A 263 13.22 5.34 9.47
CA GLY A 263 13.31 4.76 10.82
C GLY A 263 13.09 3.24 10.88
N SER A 264 13.17 2.56 9.74
CA SER A 264 12.90 1.12 9.69
C SER A 264 14.00 0.30 10.38
N THR A 265 13.60 -0.69 11.18
CA THR A 265 14.53 -1.60 11.86
C THR A 265 14.33 -3.02 11.33
N LEU A 266 15.36 -3.54 10.67
CA LEU A 266 15.36 -4.84 10.00
C LEU A 266 16.35 -5.77 10.70
N ARG A 267 15.85 -6.85 11.30
CA ARG A 267 16.67 -7.77 12.09
C ARG A 267 16.45 -9.23 11.73
N ASN A 268 17.53 -10.01 11.77
CA ASN A 268 17.46 -11.47 11.68
C ASN A 268 16.68 -11.95 10.44
N LEU A 269 16.95 -11.34 9.27
CA LEU A 269 16.21 -11.60 8.04
C LEU A 269 17.02 -12.43 7.04
N ILE A 270 16.30 -13.17 6.21
CA ILE A 270 16.81 -13.80 4.99
C ILE A 270 16.02 -13.22 3.81
N ILE A 271 16.69 -12.61 2.85
CA ILE A 271 16.07 -12.02 1.66
C ILE A 271 16.63 -12.74 0.43
N THR A 272 15.82 -13.61 -0.18
CA THR A 272 16.31 -14.53 -1.22
C THR A 272 15.21 -14.91 -2.21
N GLY A 273 15.59 -15.29 -3.42
CA GLY A 273 14.65 -15.76 -4.44
C GLY A 273 13.67 -14.70 -4.92
N ASN A 274 14.04 -13.41 -4.84
CA ASN A 274 13.25 -12.32 -5.39
C ASN A 274 13.78 -11.95 -6.79
N THR A 275 12.89 -11.79 -7.77
CA THR A 275 13.24 -11.56 -9.17
C THR A 275 12.61 -10.28 -9.70
N GLY A 276 13.32 -9.15 -9.60
CA GLY A 276 12.79 -7.82 -9.91
C GLY A 276 13.22 -7.25 -11.26
N TRP A 277 12.64 -6.10 -11.63
CA TRP A 277 13.17 -5.22 -12.69
C TRP A 277 14.01 -4.06 -12.12
N GLY A 278 14.04 -3.92 -10.79
CA GLY A 278 14.74 -2.89 -10.05
C GLY A 278 15.62 -3.47 -8.95
N ASN A 279 15.70 -2.73 -7.85
CA ASN A 279 16.42 -3.14 -6.64
C ASN A 279 15.71 -4.30 -5.93
N VAL A 280 16.42 -5.02 -5.06
CA VAL A 280 15.76 -6.02 -4.19
C VAL A 280 15.09 -5.30 -3.02
N SER A 281 15.84 -4.47 -2.31
CA SER A 281 15.34 -3.69 -1.18
C SER A 281 15.69 -2.21 -1.30
N GLN A 282 14.73 -1.33 -1.01
CA GLN A 282 14.89 0.13 -1.03
C GLN A 282 14.60 0.75 0.32
N PHE A 283 15.51 1.62 0.78
CA PHE A 283 15.43 2.24 2.09
C PHE A 283 15.77 3.73 2.08
N HIS A 284 15.09 4.49 2.94
CA HIS A 284 15.48 5.87 3.24
C HIS A 284 16.57 5.91 4.32
N PRO A 285 17.58 6.81 4.26
CA PRO A 285 18.70 6.81 5.20
C PRO A 285 18.38 7.31 6.62
N ARG A 286 17.15 7.80 6.87
CA ARG A 286 16.78 8.43 8.15
C ARG A 286 16.57 7.41 9.26
N GLY A 287 17.65 6.93 9.87
CA GLY A 287 17.61 6.05 11.03
C GLY A 287 17.33 4.58 10.70
N THR A 288 17.67 4.13 9.50
CA THR A 288 17.49 2.73 9.09
C THR A 288 18.58 1.86 9.68
N LEU A 289 18.19 0.80 10.41
CA LEU A 289 19.08 -0.22 10.94
C LEU A 289 18.83 -1.56 10.23
N ILE A 290 19.89 -2.13 9.65
CA ILE A 290 19.88 -3.47 9.07
C ILE A 290 20.90 -4.31 9.85
N GLU A 291 20.42 -5.28 10.63
CA GLU A 291 21.25 -6.06 11.54
C GLU A 291 21.00 -7.57 11.43
N ASN A 292 22.05 -8.37 11.29
CA ASN A 292 21.95 -9.83 11.13
C ASN A 292 21.07 -10.24 9.94
N VAL A 293 21.33 -9.67 8.77
CA VAL A 293 20.54 -9.91 7.55
C VAL A 293 21.38 -10.57 6.47
N ALA A 294 20.83 -11.58 5.81
CA ALA A 294 21.42 -12.21 4.62
C ALA A 294 20.58 -11.89 3.38
N ILE A 295 21.21 -11.39 2.32
CA ILE A 295 20.57 -11.00 1.04
C ILE A 295 21.33 -11.70 -0.09
N PHE A 296 20.74 -12.76 -0.65
CA PHE A 296 21.43 -13.61 -1.62
C PHE A 296 20.47 -14.32 -2.57
N ASP A 297 20.98 -14.80 -3.70
CA ASP A 297 20.21 -15.49 -4.74
C ASP A 297 18.97 -14.70 -5.19
N ASN A 298 19.11 -13.37 -5.28
CA ASN A 298 18.11 -12.52 -5.92
C ASN A 298 18.58 -12.15 -7.33
N VAL A 299 17.62 -11.92 -8.22
CA VAL A 299 17.90 -11.71 -9.65
C VAL A 299 17.28 -10.38 -10.09
N ASN A 300 18.07 -9.54 -10.73
CA ASN A 300 17.56 -8.42 -11.50
C ASN A 300 17.40 -8.88 -12.95
N SER A 301 16.15 -8.99 -13.38
CA SER A 301 15.77 -9.34 -14.75
C SER A 301 15.47 -8.10 -15.63
N GLY A 302 15.64 -6.90 -15.08
CA GLY A 302 15.47 -5.63 -15.78
C GLY A 302 16.69 -5.22 -16.61
N THR A 303 16.52 -4.17 -17.41
CA THR A 303 17.58 -3.62 -18.28
C THR A 303 18.18 -2.31 -17.75
N LEU A 304 17.85 -1.91 -16.52
CA LEU A 304 18.33 -0.66 -15.93
C LEU A 304 19.72 -0.84 -15.33
N ASN A 305 20.61 0.09 -15.65
CA ASN A 305 21.98 0.13 -15.16
C ASN A 305 21.97 0.97 -13.88
N SER A 306 22.14 0.34 -12.70
CA SER A 306 22.28 0.91 -11.33
C SER A 306 21.50 0.16 -10.24
N ASN A 307 20.84 -0.95 -10.57
CA ASN A 307 20.10 -1.74 -9.59
C ASN A 307 21.04 -2.38 -8.56
N ALA A 308 20.57 -2.52 -7.32
CA ALA A 308 21.32 -3.15 -6.25
C ALA A 308 20.44 -4.04 -5.38
N ALA A 309 21.07 -4.99 -4.69
CA ALA A 309 20.40 -5.77 -3.67
C ALA A 309 19.90 -4.86 -2.53
N VAL A 310 20.69 -3.86 -2.15
CA VAL A 310 20.27 -2.79 -1.24
C VAL A 310 20.49 -1.45 -1.90
N TYR A 311 19.41 -0.73 -2.14
CA TYR A 311 19.45 0.66 -2.58
C TYR A 311 19.01 1.59 -1.47
N ILE A 312 19.85 2.56 -1.15
CA ILE A 312 19.57 3.57 -0.13
C ILE A 312 19.51 4.92 -0.84
N TYR A 313 18.39 5.61 -0.71
CA TYR A 313 18.12 6.84 -1.45
C TYR A 313 17.48 7.91 -0.56
N GLY A 314 17.62 9.17 -0.94
CA GLY A 314 16.96 10.30 -0.26
C GLY A 314 17.91 11.12 0.59
N ASP A 315 17.41 11.72 1.65
CA ASP A 315 18.16 12.64 2.53
C ASP A 315 18.00 12.31 4.01
N GLY A 316 18.80 12.95 4.87
CA GLY A 316 18.69 12.80 6.33
C GLY A 316 19.01 14.08 7.08
N ASN A 317 18.78 14.10 8.39
CA ASN A 317 19.31 15.13 9.28
C ASN A 317 20.58 14.61 10.00
N ASP A 318 21.38 15.52 10.56
CA ASP A 318 22.54 15.16 11.39
C ASP A 318 22.17 14.16 12.49
N GLY A 319 22.87 13.02 12.53
CA GLY A 319 22.60 11.93 13.46
C GLY A 319 21.70 10.83 12.91
N GLU A 320 21.08 11.02 11.75
CA GLU A 320 20.27 10.02 11.06
C GLU A 320 21.08 9.33 9.96
N TYR A 321 21.50 8.08 10.20
CA TYR A 321 22.35 7.30 9.29
C TYR A 321 21.76 5.92 9.03
N THR A 322 22.14 5.33 7.89
CA THR A 322 21.95 3.90 7.66
C THR A 322 23.11 3.11 8.26
N ILE A 323 22.78 2.11 9.07
CA ILE A 323 23.75 1.19 9.67
C ILE A 323 23.46 -0.22 9.17
N LEU A 324 24.44 -0.83 8.50
CA LEU A 324 24.48 -2.24 8.17
C LEU A 324 25.45 -2.93 9.12
N LYS A 325 24.95 -3.85 9.93
CA LYS A 325 25.75 -4.59 10.91
C LYS A 325 25.53 -6.08 10.81
N ASN A 326 26.59 -6.88 10.67
CA ASN A 326 26.47 -8.33 10.52
C ASN A 326 25.61 -8.70 9.30
N VAL A 327 25.81 -8.00 8.19
CA VAL A 327 25.02 -8.19 6.97
C VAL A 327 25.83 -8.95 5.93
N THR A 328 25.22 -9.92 5.28
CA THR A 328 25.79 -10.60 4.10
C THR A 328 24.96 -10.25 2.87
N ILE A 329 25.57 -9.65 1.86
CA ILE A 329 24.97 -9.40 0.55
C ILE A 329 25.81 -10.10 -0.50
N ALA A 330 25.35 -11.24 -1.01
CA ALA A 330 26.19 -12.08 -1.85
C ALA A 330 25.43 -12.86 -2.92
N GLY A 331 26.07 -13.11 -4.05
CA GLY A 331 25.52 -13.97 -5.10
C GLY A 331 24.21 -13.43 -5.71
N ASN A 332 24.01 -12.11 -5.72
CA ASN A 332 22.87 -11.51 -6.40
C ASN A 332 23.24 -11.24 -7.87
N ASP A 333 22.38 -11.66 -8.79
CA ASP A 333 22.62 -11.64 -10.24
C ASP A 333 21.98 -10.41 -10.90
N GLY A 334 22.70 -9.80 -11.84
CA GLY A 334 22.28 -8.61 -12.57
C GLY A 334 22.30 -7.29 -11.78
N MET A 335 22.95 -7.21 -10.61
CA MET A 335 22.91 -6.03 -9.73
C MET A 335 24.16 -5.87 -8.84
N TYR A 336 24.41 -4.66 -8.36
CA TYR A 336 25.42 -4.42 -7.31
C TYR A 336 24.95 -4.96 -5.95
N GLY A 337 25.89 -5.10 -5.01
CA GLY A 337 25.54 -5.37 -3.62
C GLY A 337 24.81 -4.20 -2.98
N ILE A 338 25.40 -2.99 -3.07
CA ILE A 338 24.83 -1.77 -2.50
C ILE A 338 24.91 -0.62 -3.52
N SER A 339 23.83 0.14 -3.63
CA SER A 339 23.81 1.44 -4.29
C SER A 339 23.37 2.51 -3.30
N TYR A 340 24.14 3.61 -3.21
CA TYR A 340 23.87 4.70 -2.29
C TYR A 340 23.67 6.02 -3.05
N HIS A 341 22.53 6.67 -2.85
CA HIS A 341 22.11 7.88 -3.56
C HIS A 341 21.52 8.94 -2.60
N GLY A 342 22.40 9.68 -1.93
CA GLY A 342 22.01 10.80 -1.06
C GLY A 342 21.85 12.11 -1.83
N ILE A 343 20.70 12.82 -1.70
CA ILE A 343 20.36 13.98 -2.56
C ILE A 343 20.55 15.38 -1.94
N SER A 344 20.98 15.52 -0.68
CA SER A 344 21.12 16.87 -0.09
C SER A 344 22.07 17.02 1.10
N ASN A 345 22.07 16.11 2.07
CA ASN A 345 22.72 16.31 3.37
C ASN A 345 23.80 15.23 3.64
N GLU A 346 24.87 15.66 4.33
CA GLU A 346 26.15 14.97 4.56
C GLU A 346 26.03 13.71 5.45
N HIS A 347 25.59 12.56 4.92
CA HIS A 347 25.38 11.37 5.75
C HIS A 347 26.08 10.11 5.26
N ASP A 348 26.71 9.45 6.22
CA ASP A 348 27.56 8.28 6.02
C ASP A 348 26.75 6.99 5.99
N LEU A 349 27.13 6.08 5.10
CA LEU A 349 26.75 4.68 5.16
C LEU A 349 27.75 3.94 6.06
N ASN A 350 27.28 3.30 7.13
CA ASN A 350 28.14 2.56 8.05
C ASN A 350 27.98 1.05 7.83
N ILE A 351 29.05 0.38 7.37
CA ILE A 351 29.07 -1.06 7.08
C ILE A 351 30.03 -1.74 8.06
N ILE A 352 29.48 -2.49 9.01
CA ILE A 352 30.21 -3.03 10.15
C ILE A 352 30.06 -4.55 10.22
N ASN A 353 31.19 -5.27 10.23
CA ASN A 353 31.20 -6.73 10.36
C ASN A 353 30.35 -7.42 9.29
N SER A 354 30.40 -6.93 8.06
CA SER A 354 29.54 -7.36 6.95
C SER A 354 30.35 -7.95 5.79
N CYS A 355 29.69 -8.69 4.91
CA CYS A 355 30.29 -9.30 3.73
C CYS A 355 29.48 -8.89 2.48
N ILE A 356 30.12 -8.23 1.52
CA ILE A 356 29.54 -7.87 0.21
C ILE A 356 30.39 -8.54 -0.87
N TRP A 357 29.84 -9.58 -1.51
CA TRP A 357 30.66 -10.49 -2.31
C TRP A 357 29.91 -11.17 -3.45
N GLY A 358 30.47 -11.20 -4.66
CA GLY A 358 29.93 -11.97 -5.79
C GLY A 358 28.57 -11.48 -6.24
N ASN A 359 28.29 -10.18 -6.08
CA ASN A 359 27.13 -9.57 -6.72
C ASN A 359 27.55 -9.13 -8.12
N GLU A 360 26.82 -9.57 -9.14
CA GLU A 360 27.24 -9.46 -10.54
C GLU A 360 26.38 -8.42 -11.27
N GLN A 361 26.95 -7.30 -11.68
CA GLN A 361 26.31 -6.37 -12.61
C GLN A 361 27.15 -6.23 -13.88
N GLN A 362 26.46 -6.29 -15.02
CA GLN A 362 27.00 -6.24 -16.39
C GLN A 362 28.25 -5.34 -16.51
N ASP A 363 29.41 -5.98 -16.60
CA ASP A 363 30.73 -5.42 -16.92
C ASP A 363 31.45 -4.59 -15.85
N GLU A 364 31.01 -4.60 -14.59
CA GLU A 364 31.65 -3.82 -13.52
C GLU A 364 32.17 -4.65 -12.34
N THR A 365 33.40 -4.35 -11.90
CA THR A 365 34.02 -4.96 -10.71
C THR A 365 33.50 -4.37 -9.39
N ALA A 366 32.56 -3.42 -9.44
CA ALA A 366 32.08 -2.72 -8.26
C ALA A 366 31.11 -3.60 -7.46
N GLN A 367 31.21 -3.54 -6.13
CA GLN A 367 30.25 -4.13 -5.20
C GLN A 367 29.38 -3.08 -4.54
N ILE A 368 29.90 -1.85 -4.42
CA ILE A 368 29.21 -0.71 -3.86
C ILE A 368 29.37 0.48 -4.83
N VAL A 369 28.26 1.12 -5.19
CA VAL A 369 28.25 2.26 -6.13
C VAL A 369 27.53 3.50 -5.58
N PHE A 370 27.83 4.65 -6.18
CA PHE A 370 27.19 5.92 -5.90
C PHE A 370 26.36 6.43 -7.07
N GLY A 371 25.08 6.75 -6.85
CA GLY A 371 24.16 7.16 -7.94
C GLY A 371 24.38 8.55 -8.57
N HIS A 372 25.45 9.29 -8.22
CA HIS A 372 25.58 10.73 -8.52
C HIS A 372 26.81 11.15 -9.35
N GLY A 373 27.33 10.31 -10.26
CA GLY A 373 28.38 10.72 -11.18
C GLY A 373 29.68 11.18 -10.50
N SER A 374 30.57 11.77 -11.28
CA SER A 374 31.87 12.29 -10.84
C SER A 374 31.82 13.55 -9.95
N ASN A 375 30.62 14.02 -9.57
CA ASN A 375 30.49 15.14 -8.63
C ASN A 375 30.81 14.65 -7.23
N SER A 376 32.08 14.82 -6.81
CA SER A 376 32.62 14.50 -5.49
C SER A 376 31.65 14.93 -4.39
N PRO A 377 30.90 13.99 -3.87
CA PRO A 377 29.87 14.29 -2.89
C PRO A 377 30.46 14.17 -1.48
N ALA A 378 29.99 14.98 -0.55
CA ALA A 378 30.53 15.09 0.80
C ALA A 378 30.10 13.95 1.75
N TYR A 379 29.97 12.72 1.26
CA TYR A 379 29.55 11.54 2.05
C TYR A 379 30.65 10.47 2.15
N THR A 380 30.67 9.71 3.26
CA THR A 380 31.65 8.64 3.49
C THR A 380 30.95 7.28 3.61
N ILE A 381 31.48 6.26 2.90
CA ILE A 381 31.16 4.87 3.22
C ILE A 381 32.17 4.37 4.25
N ASN A 382 31.71 4.24 5.49
CA ASN A 382 32.51 3.76 6.61
C ASN A 382 32.49 2.24 6.68
N VAL A 383 33.49 1.60 6.08
CA VAL A 383 33.65 0.15 6.11
C VAL A 383 34.55 -0.26 7.28
N LYS A 384 34.03 -1.06 8.23
CA LYS A 384 34.76 -1.51 9.43
C LYS A 384 34.59 -3.00 9.65
N HIS A 385 35.70 -3.73 9.78
CA HIS A 385 35.69 -5.19 10.01
C HIS A 385 34.90 -5.99 8.96
N SER A 386 34.78 -5.46 7.74
CA SER A 386 33.92 -6.00 6.69
C SER A 386 34.76 -6.50 5.50
N LEU A 387 34.21 -7.45 4.75
CA LEU A 387 34.79 -8.03 3.55
C LEU A 387 34.04 -7.51 2.32
N ILE A 388 34.74 -6.86 1.41
CA ILE A 388 34.21 -6.41 0.11
C ILE A 388 35.04 -7.09 -0.97
N GLU A 389 34.40 -7.80 -1.90
CA GLU A 389 35.10 -8.37 -3.06
C GLU A 389 35.78 -7.25 -3.87
N GLY A 390 37.07 -7.43 -4.21
CA GLY A 390 37.87 -6.37 -4.85
C GLY A 390 38.36 -5.27 -3.90
N GLY A 391 38.00 -5.33 -2.61
CA GLY A 391 38.45 -4.40 -1.57
C GLY A 391 37.97 -2.96 -1.83
N ALA A 392 38.78 -1.98 -1.42
CA ALA A 392 38.45 -0.56 -1.58
C ALA A 392 38.25 -0.13 -3.04
N GLY A 393 38.87 -0.83 -4.01
CA GLY A 393 38.72 -0.53 -5.43
C GLY A 393 37.36 -0.91 -6.02
N ALA A 394 36.58 -1.74 -5.32
CA ALA A 394 35.22 -2.11 -5.69
C ALA A 394 34.15 -1.18 -5.11
N ILE A 395 34.57 -0.08 -4.47
CA ILE A 395 33.71 1.03 -4.08
C ILE A 395 33.86 2.10 -5.16
N SER A 396 32.90 2.15 -6.08
CA SER A 396 32.98 2.97 -7.31
C SER A 396 32.09 4.21 -7.24
N TYR A 397 32.62 5.33 -7.71
CA TYR A 397 31.84 6.52 -8.03
C TYR A 397 31.41 6.39 -9.49
N SER A 398 30.21 5.88 -9.75
CA SER A 398 29.63 5.82 -11.10
C SER A 398 29.14 7.19 -11.54
#